data_AF-A0A8J3ZYX2-F1
#
_entry.id   AF-A0A8J3ZYX2-F1
#
_cell.length_a   1.000
_cell.length_b   1.000
_cell.length_c   1.000
_cell.angle_alpha   90.00
_cell.angle_beta   90.00
_cell.angle_gamma   90.00
#
_symmetry.space_group_name_H-M   'P 1'
#
loop_
_entity.id
_entity.type
_entity.pdbx_description
1 polymer ?
#
loop_
_entity_poly.entity_id
_entity_poly.type
_entity_poly.pdbx_seq_one_letter_code
_entity_poly.pdbx_strand_id
1 'polypeptide(L)'
;MADLRAAARAYREAEKGIESAKAAAEARIRAAREKAEACRTDLHAAMVDAARAGMAQKEIIEVTGYSRERVRSILRAGGIEPD
;
A
#
# COMPACT_ATOMS: atom_id res chain seq x y z
N MET A 1 17.00 19.94 46.44
CA MET A 1 15.61 20.23 46.00
C MET A 1 15.62 20.25 44.48
N ALA A 2 14.92 19.31 43.83
CA ALA A 2 14.88 19.29 42.36
C ALA A 2 14.18 20.56 41.84
N ASP A 3 14.77 21.23 40.84
CA ASP A 3 14.17 22.40 40.19
C ASP A 3 12.97 21.97 39.34
N LEU A 4 11.76 22.23 39.84
CA LEU A 4 10.50 21.94 39.17
C LEU A 4 10.46 22.51 37.73
N ARG A 5 11.11 23.66 37.49
CA ARG A 5 11.15 24.26 36.14
C ARG A 5 11.98 23.42 35.19
N ALA A 6 13.10 22.86 35.65
CA ALA A 6 13.92 21.95 34.85
C ALA A 6 13.17 20.65 34.53
N ALA A 7 12.51 20.04 35.52
CA ALA A 7 11.71 18.83 35.32
C ALA A 7 10.55 19.08 34.33
N ALA A 8 9.83 20.20 34.46
CA ALA A 8 8.73 20.55 33.55
C ALA A 8 9.20 20.82 32.11
N ARG A 9 10.40 21.41 31.93
CA ARG A 9 11.00 21.55 30.59
C ARG A 9 11.34 20.19 29.99
N ALA A 10 12.01 19.32 30.75
CA ALA A 10 12.38 17.99 30.29
C ALA A 10 11.15 17.17 29.87
N TYR A 11 10.07 17.23 30.65
CA TYR A 11 8.81 16.55 30.32
C TYR A 11 8.19 17.07 29.02
N ARG A 12 8.09 18.39 28.83
CA ARG A 12 7.54 18.96 27.58
C ARG A 12 8.39 18.62 26.35
N GLU A 13 9.72 18.58 26.49
CA GLU A 13 10.58 18.14 25.39
C GLU A 13 10.38 16.66 25.06
N ALA A 14 10.17 15.81 26.07
CA ALA A 14 9.82 14.41 25.85
C ALA A 14 8.46 14.26 25.12
N GLU A 15 7.43 15.03 25.51
CA GLU A 15 6.13 15.02 24.81
C GLU A 15 6.26 15.47 23.35
N LYS A 16 7.03 16.53 23.07
CA LYS A 16 7.33 16.95 21.68
C LYS A 16 8.04 15.84 20.90
N GLY A 17 8.95 15.13 21.54
CA GLY A 17 9.62 13.96 20.95
C GLY A 17 8.62 12.90 20.50
N ILE A 18 7.64 12.56 21.35
CA ILE A 18 6.57 11.60 21.03
C ILE A 18 5.76 12.08 19.82
N GLU A 19 5.31 13.34 19.82
CA GLU A 19 4.50 13.87 18.71
C GLU A 19 5.29 13.92 17.39
N SER A 20 6.56 14.28 17.44
CA SER A 20 7.44 14.24 16.26
C SER A 20 7.61 12.81 15.71
N ALA A 21 7.73 11.82 16.59
CA ALA A 21 7.86 10.42 16.22
C ALA A 21 6.58 9.89 15.57
N LYS A 22 5.40 10.24 16.12
CA LYS A 22 4.10 9.90 15.53
C LYS A 22 3.95 10.49 14.12
N ALA A 23 4.21 11.78 13.96
CA ALA A 23 4.14 12.45 12.65
C ALA A 23 5.06 11.78 11.62
N ALA A 24 6.29 11.43 12.03
CA ALA A 24 7.22 10.72 11.15
C ALA A 24 6.76 9.28 10.83
N ALA A 25 6.12 8.58 11.75
CA ALA A 25 5.56 7.25 11.51
C ALA A 25 4.36 7.32 10.54
N GLU A 26 3.45 8.27 10.75
CA GLU A 26 2.31 8.52 9.86
C GLU A 26 2.75 8.83 8.44
N ALA A 27 3.76 9.69 8.27
CA ALA A 27 4.33 9.99 6.97
C ALA A 27 4.89 8.74 6.26
N ARG A 28 5.59 7.86 6.99
CA ARG A 28 6.11 6.59 6.45
C ARG A 28 5.00 5.62 6.07
N ILE A 29 3.98 5.49 6.91
CA ILE A 29 2.81 4.64 6.63
C ILE A 29 2.08 5.15 5.37
N ARG A 30 1.88 6.47 5.25
CA ARG A 30 1.27 7.07 4.07
C ARG A 30 2.07 6.77 2.81
N ALA A 31 3.37 7.02 2.82
CA ALA A 31 4.24 6.72 1.68
C ALA A 31 4.24 5.22 1.31
N ALA A 32 4.22 4.33 2.30
CA ALA A 32 4.13 2.89 2.06
C ALA A 32 2.80 2.49 1.42
N ARG A 33 1.68 3.11 1.85
CA ARG A 33 0.35 2.90 1.23
C ARG A 33 0.32 3.39 -0.21
N GLU A 34 0.83 4.59 -0.48
CA GLU A 34 0.91 5.16 -1.83
C GLU A 34 1.74 4.24 -2.75
N LYS A 35 2.88 3.73 -2.27
CA LYS A 35 3.69 2.78 -3.03
C LYS A 35 2.96 1.47 -3.30
N ALA A 36 2.26 0.91 -2.30
CA ALA A 36 1.48 -0.31 -2.48
C ALA A 36 0.36 -0.13 -3.51
N GLU A 37 -0.30 1.03 -3.50
CA GLU A 37 -1.33 1.40 -4.47
C GLU A 37 -0.78 1.56 -5.90
N ALA A 38 0.40 2.17 -6.05
CA ALA A 38 1.10 2.25 -7.33
C ALA A 38 1.44 0.85 -7.85
N CYS A 39 2.09 0.01 -7.03
CA CYS A 39 2.43 -1.36 -7.41
C CYS A 39 1.19 -2.20 -7.76
N ARG A 40 0.05 -1.97 -7.08
CA ARG A 40 -1.21 -2.65 -7.41
C ARG A 40 -1.75 -2.23 -8.77
N THR A 41 -1.66 -0.94 -9.09
CA THR A 41 -2.03 -0.42 -10.41
C THR A 41 -1.15 -1.04 -11.50
N ASP A 42 0.17 -1.08 -11.28
CA ASP A 42 1.12 -1.68 -12.22
C ASP A 42 0.86 -3.19 -12.41
N LEU A 43 0.56 -3.91 -11.32
CA LEU A 43 0.20 -5.32 -11.38
C LEU A 43 -1.06 -5.53 -12.23
N HIS A 44 -2.11 -4.73 -12.02
CA HIS A 44 -3.33 -4.86 -12.81
C HIS A 44 -3.08 -4.60 -14.30
N ALA A 45 -2.25 -3.61 -14.65
CA ALA A 45 -1.87 -3.35 -16.04
C ALA A 45 -1.13 -4.55 -16.64
N ALA A 46 -0.14 -5.10 -15.91
CA ALA A 46 0.59 -6.29 -16.34
C ALA A 46 -0.30 -7.53 -16.52
N MET A 47 -1.32 -7.71 -15.67
CA MET A 47 -2.32 -8.78 -15.83
C MET A 47 -3.11 -8.65 -17.14
N VAL A 48 -3.52 -7.42 -17.48
CA VAL A 48 -4.26 -7.14 -18.72
C VAL A 48 -3.35 -7.39 -19.93
N ASP A 49 -2.11 -6.93 -19.89
CA ASP A 49 -1.16 -7.14 -20.98
C ASP A 49 -0.83 -8.62 -21.17
N ALA A 50 -0.67 -9.38 -20.09
CA ALA A 50 -0.46 -10.83 -20.15
C ALA A 50 -1.65 -11.57 -20.78
N ALA A 51 -2.87 -11.21 -20.39
CA ALA A 51 -4.08 -11.78 -20.98
C ALA A 51 -4.21 -11.43 -22.47
N ARG A 52 -3.89 -10.20 -22.88
CA ARG A 52 -3.83 -9.80 -24.30
C ARG A 52 -2.77 -10.55 -25.10
N ALA A 53 -1.67 -10.92 -24.45
CA ALA A 53 -0.63 -11.75 -25.03
C ALA A 53 -1.00 -13.25 -25.09
N GLY A 54 -2.21 -13.63 -24.63
CA GLY A 54 -2.72 -15.00 -24.70
C GLY A 54 -2.46 -15.84 -23.45
N MET A 55 -1.96 -15.26 -22.36
CA MET A 55 -1.83 -15.98 -21.08
C MET A 55 -3.22 -16.36 -20.54
N ALA A 56 -3.39 -17.63 -20.17
CA ALA A 56 -4.68 -18.13 -19.70
C ALA A 56 -5.06 -17.50 -18.35
N GLN A 57 -6.36 -17.20 -18.14
CA GLN A 57 -6.83 -16.65 -16.86
C GLN A 57 -6.46 -17.53 -15.65
N LYS A 58 -6.42 -18.86 -15.83
CA LYS A 58 -6.00 -19.81 -14.80
C LYS A 58 -4.55 -19.57 -14.37
N GLU A 59 -3.65 -19.32 -15.32
CA GLU A 59 -2.24 -19.03 -15.03
C GLU A 59 -2.09 -17.68 -14.33
N ILE A 60 -2.83 -16.66 -14.75
CA ILE A 60 -2.85 -15.35 -14.08
C ILE A 60 -3.33 -15.49 -12.62
N ILE A 61 -4.35 -16.30 -12.36
CA ILE A 61 -4.82 -16.62 -11.00
C ILE A 61 -3.69 -17.26 -10.18
N GLU A 62 -3.00 -18.25 -10.74
CA GLU A 62 -1.91 -18.97 -10.04
C GLU A 62 -0.73 -18.05 -9.72
N VAL A 63 -0.32 -17.19 -10.66
CA VAL A 63 0.81 -16.24 -10.48
C VAL A 63 0.48 -15.13 -9.48
N THR A 64 -0.73 -14.56 -9.55
CA THR A 64 -1.12 -13.41 -8.73
C THR A 64 -1.66 -13.79 -7.35
N GLY A 65 -2.15 -15.03 -7.20
CA GLY A 65 -2.87 -15.48 -6.01
C GLY A 65 -4.25 -14.82 -5.83
N TYR A 66 -4.72 -14.04 -6.80
CA TYR A 66 -6.04 -13.43 -6.75
C TYR A 66 -7.13 -14.46 -7.01
N SER A 67 -8.31 -14.25 -6.41
CA SER A 67 -9.46 -15.09 -6.71
C SER A 67 -9.85 -14.97 -8.19
N ARG A 68 -10.47 -16.02 -8.74
CA ARG A 68 -10.98 -16.02 -10.12
C ARG A 68 -11.86 -14.81 -10.41
N GLU A 69 -12.75 -14.46 -9.49
CA GLU A 69 -13.65 -13.31 -9.66
C GLU A 69 -12.87 -11.99 -9.67
N ARG A 70 -11.86 -11.85 -8.81
CA ARG A 70 -11.01 -10.66 -8.81
C ARG A 70 -10.25 -10.51 -10.13
N VAL A 71 -9.67 -11.59 -10.65
CA VAL A 71 -9.00 -11.59 -11.96
C VAL A 71 -9.98 -11.21 -13.06
N ARG A 72 -11.16 -11.85 -13.14
CA ARG A 72 -12.21 -11.50 -14.13
C ARG A 72 -12.59 -10.03 -14.08
N SER A 73 -12.81 -9.49 -12.88
CA SER A 73 -13.15 -8.06 -12.69
C SER A 73 -12.05 -7.13 -13.22
N ILE A 74 -10.78 -7.42 -12.92
CA ILE A 74 -9.63 -6.64 -13.40
C ILE A 74 -9.51 -6.72 -14.92
N LEU A 75 -9.57 -7.92 -15.50
CA LEU A 75 -9.44 -8.13 -16.94
C LEU A 75 -10.57 -7.43 -17.72
N ARG A 76 -11.81 -7.50 -17.22
CA ARG A 76 -12.95 -6.76 -17.80
C ARG A 76 -12.75 -5.25 -17.73
N ALA A 77 -12.27 -4.73 -16.60
CA ALA A 77 -11.93 -3.30 -16.50
C ALA A 77 -10.84 -2.88 -17.50
N GLY A 78 -9.96 -3.82 -17.89
CA GLY A 78 -8.97 -3.65 -18.96
C GLY A 78 -9.47 -3.93 -20.39
N GLY A 79 -10.78 -4.15 -20.56
CA GLY A 79 -11.41 -4.38 -21.87
C GLY A 79 -11.28 -5.81 -22.41
N ILE A 80 -10.97 -6.79 -21.55
CA ILE A 80 -10.92 -8.20 -21.93
C ILE A 80 -12.23 -8.86 -21.51
N GLU A 81 -13.07 -9.16 -22.50
CA GLU A 81 -14.30 -9.90 -22.29
C GLU A 81 -14.00 -11.38 -22.08
N PRO A 82 -14.72 -12.06 -21.17
CA PRO A 82 -14.61 -13.51 -21.06
C PRO A 82 -15.23 -14.15 -22.30
N ASP A 83 -14.53 -15.14 -22.85
CA ASP A 83 -15.12 -16.09 -23.81
C ASP A 83 -16.35 -16.81 -23.21
#